data_AF-A0A960ZAU0-F1
#
_entry.id   AF-A0A960ZAU0-F1
#
_cell.length_a   1.000
_cell.length_b   1.000
_cell.length_c   1.000
_cell.angle_alpha   90.00
_cell.angle_beta   90.00
_cell.angle_gamma   90.00
#
_symmetry.space_group_name_H-M   'P 1'
#
loop_
_entity.id
_entity.type
_entity.pdbx_description
1 polymer ?
#
loop_
_entity_poly.entity_id
_entity_poly.type
_entity_poly.pdbx_seq_one_letter_code
_entity_poly.pdbx_strand_id
1 'polypeptide(L)'
;MSLFELKFYETMIIVIGTLLGCWGLFHQLIVGGVASLYRISGNEGKIIVLSWIAHGGYISFLGFLPALQVFLYGIQSPEIISMLIVLETALFLLIVHSFISGFKTHPRPVKIGIYIKILFFLNVLAALLVQWSQKR
;
A
#
# COMPACT_ATOMS: atom_id res chain seq x y z
N MET A 1 -15.02 -3.30 -24.40
CA MET A 1 -15.12 -2.94 -22.97
C MET A 1 -15.18 -1.42 -22.86
N SER A 2 -16.03 -0.85 -22.00
CA SER A 2 -16.33 0.59 -22.04
C SER A 2 -15.24 1.43 -21.35
N LEU A 3 -15.00 2.65 -21.84
CA LEU A 3 -14.17 3.69 -21.19
C LEU A 3 -14.49 3.87 -19.69
N PHE A 4 -15.72 3.54 -19.30
CA PHE A 4 -16.22 3.57 -17.94
C PHE A 4 -15.46 2.61 -17.00
N GLU A 5 -15.11 1.40 -17.45
CA GLU A 5 -14.41 0.43 -16.58
C GLU A 5 -12.99 0.90 -16.25
N LEU A 6 -12.25 1.42 -17.23
CA LEU A 6 -10.91 1.96 -16.99
C LEU A 6 -10.94 3.15 -16.02
N LYS A 7 -11.90 4.07 -16.22
CA LYS A 7 -12.09 5.21 -15.32
C LYS A 7 -12.50 4.78 -13.90
N PHE A 8 -13.26 3.69 -13.79
CA PHE A 8 -13.60 3.11 -12.49
C PHE A 8 -12.34 2.62 -11.77
N TYR A 9 -11.48 1.83 -12.42
CA TYR A 9 -10.23 1.35 -11.82
C TYR A 9 -9.25 2.49 -11.49
N GLU A 10 -9.11 3.48 -12.37
CA GLU A 10 -8.35 4.71 -12.09
C GLU A 10 -8.81 5.37 -10.79
N THR A 11 -10.13 5.60 -10.68
CA THR A 11 -10.72 6.24 -9.50
C THR A 11 -10.48 5.40 -8.25
N MET A 12 -10.66 4.09 -8.34
CA MET A 12 -10.42 3.19 -7.21
C MET A 12 -8.94 3.15 -6.81
N ILE A 13 -8.00 3.18 -7.77
CA ILE A 13 -6.57 3.25 -7.47
C ILE A 13 -6.23 4.53 -6.71
N ILE A 14 -6.77 5.67 -7.15
CA ILE A 14 -6.57 6.96 -6.50
C ILE A 14 -7.14 6.95 -5.08
N VAL A 15 -8.39 6.50 -4.91
CA VAL A 15 -9.08 6.51 -3.60
C VAL A 15 -8.42 5.52 -2.63
N ILE A 16 -8.23 4.27 -3.03
CA ILE A 16 -7.67 3.23 -2.15
C ILE A 16 -6.19 3.51 -1.89
N GLY A 17 -5.43 3.97 -2.89
CA GLY A 17 -4.04 4.37 -2.73
C GLY A 17 -3.89 5.54 -1.77
N THR A 18 -4.75 6.55 -1.85
CA THR A 18 -4.77 7.66 -0.88
C THR A 18 -5.11 7.19 0.53
N LEU A 19 -6.10 6.30 0.68
CA LEU A 19 -6.46 5.72 1.98
C LEU A 19 -5.31 4.90 2.57
N LEU A 20 -4.64 4.09 1.76
CA LEU A 20 -3.46 3.32 2.16
C LEU A 20 -2.31 4.26 2.55
N GLY A 21 -2.12 5.33 1.77
CA GLY A 21 -1.16 6.40 2.01
C GLY A 21 -1.35 7.03 3.39
N CYS A 22 -2.57 7.51 3.65
CA CYS A 22 -2.97 8.07 4.94
C CYS A 22 -2.82 7.06 6.07
N TRP A 23 -3.19 5.79 5.85
CA TRP A 23 -3.02 4.74 6.85
C TRP A 23 -1.55 4.54 7.24
N GLY A 24 -0.64 4.55 6.25
CA GLY A 24 0.80 4.52 6.48
C GLY A 24 1.26 5.66 7.40
N LEU A 25 0.80 6.90 7.13
CA LEU A 25 1.11 8.06 7.96
C LEU A 25 0.57 7.92 9.38
N PHE A 26 -0.70 7.52 9.54
CA PHE A 26 -1.30 7.29 10.86
C PHE A 26 -0.53 6.23 11.65
N HIS A 27 -0.12 5.14 10.98
CA HIS A 27 0.69 4.11 11.60
C HIS A 27 2.02 4.67 12.12
N GLN A 28 2.71 5.49 11.34
CA GLN A 28 3.96 6.13 11.78
C GLN A 28 3.75 7.08 12.96
N LEU A 29 2.68 7.88 12.96
CA LEU A 29 2.38 8.83 14.03
C LEU A 29 2.13 8.12 15.37
N ILE A 30 1.35 7.04 15.36
CA ILE A 30 1.05 6.27 16.58
C ILE A 30 2.32 5.61 17.10
N VAL A 31 3.09 4.95 16.22
CA VAL A 31 4.32 4.25 16.60
C VAL A 31 5.38 5.22 17.09
N GLY A 32 5.61 6.32 16.38
CA GLY A 32 6.57 7.36 16.76
C GLY A 32 6.17 8.03 18.08
N GLY A 33 4.88 8.30 18.27
CA GLY A 33 4.34 8.85 19.52
C GLY A 33 4.59 7.91 20.70
N VAL A 34 4.22 6.63 20.58
CA VAL A 34 4.46 5.62 21.62
C VAL A 34 5.95 5.48 21.92
N ALA A 35 6.81 5.45 20.89
CA ALA A 35 8.25 5.36 21.08
C ALA A 35 8.84 6.55 21.87
N SER A 36 8.31 7.76 21.64
CA SER A 36 8.74 8.97 22.34
C SER A 36 8.32 9.00 23.82
N LEU A 37 7.15 8.44 24.13
CA LEU A 37 6.59 8.42 25.49
C LEU A 37 7.24 7.36 26.39
N TYR A 38 7.59 6.19 25.83
CA TYR A 38 8.02 5.03 26.62
C TYR A 38 9.54 4.89 26.79
N ARG A 39 10.35 5.87 26.39
CA ARG A 39 11.84 5.85 26.47
C ARG A 39 12.41 4.45 26.26
N ILE A 40 12.24 3.92 25.05
CA ILE A 40 12.60 2.54 24.75
C ILE A 40 14.11 2.33 24.99
N SER A 41 14.42 1.58 26.04
CA SER A 41 15.78 1.22 26.45
C SER A 41 16.22 -0.06 25.74
N GLY A 42 17.46 -0.09 25.27
CA GLY A 42 18.04 -1.23 24.56
C GLY A 42 17.97 -1.11 23.03
N ASN A 43 18.94 -1.72 22.35
CA ASN A 43 19.05 -1.64 20.89
C ASN A 43 17.89 -2.34 20.18
N GLU A 44 17.38 -3.45 20.72
CA GLU A 44 16.33 -4.25 20.10
C GLU A 44 15.01 -3.47 19.99
N GLY A 45 14.58 -2.80 21.06
CA GLY A 45 13.36 -1.99 21.04
C GLY A 45 13.45 -0.80 20.06
N LYS A 46 14.63 -0.19 19.93
CA LYS A 46 14.87 0.88 18.95
C LYS A 46 14.78 0.35 17.52
N ILE A 47 15.36 -0.82 17.24
CA ILE A 47 15.27 -1.47 15.92
C ILE A 47 13.82 -1.79 15.57
N ILE A 48 13.04 -2.30 16.52
CA ILE A 48 11.61 -2.59 16.30
C ILE A 48 10.86 -1.30 15.94
N VAL A 49 11.04 -0.22 16.69
CA VAL A 49 10.35 1.05 16.37
C VAL A 49 10.77 1.61 15.02
N LEU A 50 12.08 1.63 14.71
CA LEU A 50 12.56 2.11 13.41
C LEU A 50 12.01 1.25 12.27
N SER A 51 11.93 -0.06 12.45
CA SER A 51 11.30 -0.98 11.49
C SER A 51 9.82 -0.64 11.28
N TRP A 52 9.07 -0.31 12.33
CA TRP A 52 7.66 0.06 12.23
C TRP A 52 7.44 1.44 11.59
N ILE A 53 8.32 2.41 11.87
CA ILE A 53 8.31 3.72 11.19
C ILE A 53 8.62 3.54 9.70
N ALA A 54 9.64 2.75 9.37
CA ALA A 54 10.00 2.44 7.99
C ALA A 54 8.86 1.70 7.26
N HIS A 55 8.21 0.74 7.93
CA HIS A 55 7.05 0.05 7.40
C HIS A 55 5.90 1.00 7.07
N GLY A 56 5.56 1.91 8.01
CA GLY A 56 4.53 2.91 7.78
C GLY A 56 4.88 3.85 6.61
N GLY A 57 6.14 4.25 6.49
CA GLY A 57 6.59 5.15 5.42
C GLY A 57 6.58 4.48 4.06
N TYR A 58 6.97 3.20 4.02
CA TYR A 58 6.89 2.39 2.82
C TYR A 58 5.43 2.17 2.38
N ILE A 59 4.52 1.92 3.32
CA ILE A 59 3.08 1.86 3.02
C ILE A 59 2.57 3.20 2.50
N SER A 60 2.96 4.32 3.13
CA SER A 60 2.60 5.66 2.66
C SER A 60 3.02 5.88 1.21
N PHE A 61 4.26 5.48 0.90
CA PHE A 61 4.83 5.58 -0.44
C PHE A 61 4.08 4.72 -1.47
N LEU A 62 3.82 3.45 -1.14
CA LEU A 62 3.05 2.54 -2.01
C LEU A 62 1.61 3.00 -2.23
N GLY A 63 1.03 3.77 -1.31
CA GLY A 63 -0.30 4.36 -1.49
C GLY A 63 -0.26 5.64 -2.33
N PHE A 64 0.48 6.66 -1.86
CA PHE A 64 0.44 8.00 -2.44
C PHE A 64 1.10 8.10 -3.81
N LEU A 65 2.28 7.50 -4.00
CA LEU A 65 3.00 7.68 -5.26
C LEU A 65 2.20 7.09 -6.44
N PRO A 66 1.69 5.85 -6.38
CA PRO A 66 0.87 5.32 -7.46
C PRO A 66 -0.44 6.08 -7.65
N ALA A 67 -1.11 6.50 -6.56
CA ALA A 67 -2.32 7.31 -6.64
C ALA A 67 -2.07 8.65 -7.36
N LEU A 68 -0.97 9.33 -7.04
CA LEU A 68 -0.58 10.58 -7.68
C LEU A 68 -0.24 10.37 -9.16
N GLN A 69 0.52 9.32 -9.48
CA GLN A 69 0.90 9.00 -10.85
C GLN A 69 -0.32 8.69 -11.72
N VAL A 70 -1.27 7.88 -11.21
CA VAL A 70 -2.52 7.57 -11.91
C VAL A 70 -3.42 8.80 -12.03
N PHE A 71 -3.48 9.66 -11.01
CA PHE A 71 -4.23 10.92 -11.07
C PHE A 71 -3.71 11.86 -12.16
N LEU A 72 -2.38 11.96 -12.31
CA LEU A 72 -1.75 12.89 -13.27
C LEU A 72 -1.75 12.36 -14.70
N TYR A 73 -1.59 11.04 -14.89
CA TYR A 73 -1.27 10.46 -16.20
C TYR A 73 -2.27 9.39 -16.69
N GLY A 74 -3.24 8.99 -15.85
CA GLY A 74 -4.15 7.88 -16.13
C GLY A 74 -3.43 6.52 -16.13
N ILE A 75 -4.16 5.42 -16.33
CA ILE A 75 -3.58 4.07 -16.33
C ILE A 75 -3.09 3.59 -17.70
N GLN A 76 -3.35 4.34 -18.77
CA GLN A 76 -3.13 3.85 -20.13
C GLN A 76 -1.67 3.91 -20.61
N SER A 77 -0.83 4.76 -20.02
CA SER A 77 0.54 4.96 -20.45
C SER A 77 1.45 3.78 -20.05
N PRO A 78 2.40 3.35 -20.92
CA PRO A 78 3.29 2.22 -20.63
C PRO A 78 4.06 2.34 -19.31
N GLU A 79 4.47 3.55 -18.96
CA GLU A 79 5.23 3.86 -17.74
C GLU A 79 4.39 3.59 -16.49
N ILE A 80 3.11 3.96 -16.54
CA ILE A 80 2.17 3.74 -15.43
C ILE A 80 1.87 2.25 -15.29
N ILE A 81 1.71 1.52 -16.40
CA ILE A 81 1.53 0.06 -16.37
C ILE A 81 2.73 -0.61 -15.71
N SER A 82 3.96 -0.25 -16.09
CA SER A 82 5.18 -0.79 -15.48
C SER A 82 5.24 -0.48 -13.98
N MET A 83 4.90 0.73 -13.58
CA MET A 83 4.81 1.12 -12.17
C MET A 83 3.75 0.30 -11.41
N LEU A 84 2.58 0.08 -11.99
CA LEU A 84 1.51 -0.73 -11.40
C LEU A 84 1.92 -2.21 -11.24
N ILE A 85 2.68 -2.78 -12.18
CA ILE A 85 3.22 -4.15 -12.04
C ILE A 85 4.23 -4.23 -10.88
N VAL A 86 5.10 -3.23 -10.74
CA VAL A 86 6.05 -3.17 -9.62
C VAL A 86 5.32 -2.98 -8.29
N LEU A 87 4.32 -2.09 -8.25
CA LEU A 87 3.44 -1.90 -7.10
C LEU A 87 2.77 -3.22 -6.70
N GLU A 88 2.20 -3.93 -7.67
CA GLU A 88 1.50 -5.20 -7.46
C GLU A 88 2.42 -6.24 -6.81
N THR A 89 3.65 -6.35 -7.33
CA THR A 89 4.67 -7.24 -6.78
C THR A 89 5.04 -6.85 -5.35
N ALA A 90 5.23 -5.55 -5.08
CA ALA A 90 5.53 -5.04 -3.76
C ALA A 90 4.38 -5.31 -2.76
N LEU A 91 3.14 -5.05 -3.15
CA LEU A 91 1.95 -5.32 -2.33
C LEU A 91 1.83 -6.81 -2.01
N PHE A 92 2.02 -7.68 -3.00
CA PHE A 92 2.00 -9.12 -2.79
C PHE A 92 3.03 -9.57 -1.74
N LEU A 93 4.29 -9.14 -1.90
CA LEU A 93 5.36 -9.46 -0.95
C LEU A 93 5.03 -8.96 0.46
N LEU A 94 4.46 -7.76 0.59
CA LEU A 94 4.07 -7.21 1.88
C LEU A 94 2.91 -7.97 2.52
N ILE A 95 1.92 -8.38 1.73
CA ILE A 95 0.78 -9.18 2.20
C ILE A 95 1.30 -10.52 2.71
N VAL A 96 2.11 -11.23 1.91
CA VAL A 96 2.72 -12.50 2.29
C VAL A 96 3.56 -12.35 3.56
N HIS A 97 4.44 -11.34 3.62
CA HIS A 97 5.25 -11.06 4.80
C HIS A 97 4.39 -10.80 6.04
N SER A 98 3.26 -10.10 5.89
CA SER A 98 2.34 -9.82 7.00
C SER A 98 1.67 -11.08 7.56
N PHE A 99 1.43 -12.09 6.71
CA PHE A 99 0.92 -13.38 7.16
C PHE A 99 1.99 -14.24 7.84
N ILE A 100 3.20 -14.30 7.26
CA ILE A 100 4.32 -15.09 7.80
C ILE A 100 4.81 -14.54 9.15
N SER A 101 4.82 -13.21 9.33
CA SER A 101 5.26 -12.53 10.55
C SER A 101 4.30 -12.66 11.75
N GLY A 102 3.22 -13.42 11.62
CA GLY A 102 2.28 -13.68 12.72
C GLY A 102 1.03 -12.81 12.69
N PHE A 103 0.19 -12.98 11.66
CA PHE A 103 -1.08 -12.25 11.52
C PHE A 103 -1.94 -12.23 12.80
N LYS A 104 -1.99 -13.36 13.53
CA LYS A 104 -2.80 -13.49 14.76
C LYS A 104 -2.30 -12.57 15.88
N THR A 105 -0.99 -12.37 15.99
CA THR A 105 -0.33 -11.59 17.06
C THR A 105 -0.21 -10.10 16.72
N HIS A 106 -0.45 -9.70 15.47
CA HIS A 106 -0.43 -8.29 15.08
C HIS A 106 -1.51 -7.47 15.82
N PRO A 107 -1.18 -6.23 16.23
CA PRO A 107 -2.16 -5.34 16.84
C PRO A 107 -3.21 -4.92 15.79
N ARG A 108 -4.38 -4.48 16.27
CA ARG A 108 -5.52 -4.12 15.41
C ARG A 108 -5.16 -3.12 14.29
N PRO A 109 -4.36 -2.06 14.51
CA PRO A 109 -4.00 -1.15 13.43
C PRO A 109 -3.21 -1.83 12.29
N VAL A 110 -2.29 -2.74 12.63
CA VAL A 110 -1.54 -3.49 11.62
C VAL A 110 -2.48 -4.39 10.82
N LYS A 111 -3.44 -5.05 11.48
CA LYS A 111 -4.48 -5.87 10.82
C LYS A 111 -5.33 -5.07 9.84
N ILE A 112 -5.81 -3.88 10.25
CA ILE A 112 -6.57 -2.98 9.36
C ILE A 112 -5.75 -2.63 8.12
N GLY A 113 -4.48 -2.28 8.31
CA GLY A 113 -3.57 -1.98 7.19
C GLY A 113 -3.33 -3.17 6.26
N ILE A 114 -3.47 -4.42 6.72
CA ILE A 114 -3.38 -5.61 5.85
C ILE A 114 -4.62 -5.71 4.96
N TYR A 115 -5.82 -5.48 5.50
CA TYR A 115 -7.05 -5.50 4.71
C TYR A 115 -7.05 -4.41 3.62
N ILE A 116 -6.58 -3.20 3.93
CA ILE A 116 -6.46 -2.12 2.92
C ILE A 116 -5.45 -2.51 1.83
N LYS A 117 -4.31 -3.11 2.20
CA LYS A 117 -3.32 -3.61 1.23
C LYS A 117 -3.91 -4.68 0.30
N ILE A 118 -4.66 -5.65 0.84
CA ILE A 118 -5.32 -6.70 0.06
C ILE A 118 -6.34 -6.09 -0.91
N LEU A 119 -7.17 -5.16 -0.44
CA LEU A 119 -8.14 -4.47 -1.29
C LEU A 119 -7.43 -3.72 -2.43
N PHE A 120 -6.32 -3.05 -2.13
CA PHE A 120 -5.57 -2.30 -3.13
C PHE A 120 -4.91 -3.22 -4.17
N PHE A 121 -4.28 -4.30 -3.70
CA PHE A 121 -3.71 -5.35 -4.54
C PHE A 121 -4.75 -5.92 -5.51
N LEU A 122 -5.91 -6.35 -5.01
CA LEU A 122 -6.96 -6.91 -5.88
C LEU A 122 -7.46 -5.89 -6.93
N ASN A 123 -7.54 -4.61 -6.56
CA ASN A 123 -7.96 -3.55 -7.49
C ASN A 123 -6.90 -3.29 -8.58
N VAL A 124 -5.61 -3.25 -8.22
CA VAL A 124 -4.51 -3.07 -9.17
C VAL A 124 -4.39 -4.29 -10.09
N LEU A 125 -4.52 -5.51 -9.55
CA LEU A 125 -4.56 -6.74 -10.35
C LEU A 125 -5.68 -6.69 -11.39
N ALA A 126 -6.89 -6.33 -10.97
CA ALA A 126 -8.04 -6.25 -11.84
C ALA A 126 -7.83 -5.22 -12.96
N ALA A 127 -7.28 -4.03 -12.62
CA ALA A 127 -6.93 -3.01 -13.59
C ALA A 127 -5.92 -3.51 -14.64
N LEU A 128 -4.86 -4.22 -14.20
CA LEU A 128 -3.85 -4.79 -15.08
C LEU A 128 -4.41 -5.88 -16.00
N LEU A 129 -5.26 -6.77 -15.47
CA LEU A 129 -5.91 -7.83 -16.26
C LEU A 129 -6.85 -7.25 -17.32
N VAL A 130 -7.61 -6.23 -16.95
CA VAL A 130 -8.48 -5.44 -17.84
C VAL A 130 -7.66 -4.79 -18.95
N GLN A 131 -6.52 -4.22 -18.62
CA GLN A 131 -5.67 -3.57 -19.61
C GLN A 131 -4.97 -4.57 -20.54
N TRP A 132 -4.62 -5.75 -20.02
CA TRP A 132 -4.02 -6.81 -20.81
C TRP A 132 -5.00 -7.42 -21.80
N SER A 133 -6.27 -7.59 -21.42
CA SER A 133 -7.30 -8.11 -22.33
C SER A 133 -7.59 -7.18 -23.51
N GLN A 134 -7.34 -5.86 -23.38
CA GLN A 134 -7.50 -4.89 -24.46
C GLN A 134 -6.36 -4.88 -25.49
N LYS A 135 -5.19 -5.46 -25.15
CA LYS A 135 -4.04 -5.54 -26.08
C LYS A 135 -4.11 -6.76 -27.01
N ARG A 136 -5.07 -7.66 -26.79
CA ARG A 136 -5.34 -8.84 -27.63
C ARG A 136 -6.50 -8.56 -28.57
#